data_AF-A0AAQ3LEE0-F1
#
_entry.id   AF-A0AAQ3LEE0-F1
#
_cell.length_a   1.000
_cell.length_b   1.000
_cell.length_c   1.000
_cell.angle_alpha   90.00
_cell.angle_beta   90.00
_cell.angle_gamma   90.00
#
_symmetry.space_group_name_H-M   'P 1'
#
loop_
_entity.id
_entity.type
_entity.pdbx_description
1 polymer ?
#
loop_
_entity_poly.entity_id
_entity_poly.type
_entity_poly.pdbx_seq_one_letter_code
_entity_poly.pdbx_strand_id
1 'polypeptide(L)'
;MKIASTIRRFLPGTAFVIEIRQGEIRQHSSQKIPSPFLSTLKDKLESEAIESGAIYGVRQSNNITLAFSKEIPKNMRQPLLNTWHIHKQKFR
;
A
#
# COMPACT_ATOMS: atom_id res chain seq x y z
N MET A 1 1.86 20.66 15.21
CA MET A 1 0.97 19.48 15.18
C MET A 1 1.81 18.22 15.02
N LYS A 2 1.82 17.32 16.01
CA LYS A 2 2.61 16.08 16.01
C LYS A 2 1.77 14.93 15.43
N ILE A 3 1.87 14.66 14.13
CA ILE A 3 1.24 13.48 13.49
C ILE A 3 2.26 12.35 13.49
N ALA A 4 2.52 11.80 14.68
CA ALA A 4 3.43 10.68 14.90
C ALA A 4 2.76 9.63 15.79
N SER A 5 1.56 9.17 15.43
CA SER A 5 0.86 8.17 16.26
C SER A 5 -0.22 7.30 15.61
N THR A 6 -0.59 7.47 14.34
CA THR A 6 -1.74 6.70 13.78
C THR A 6 -1.38 5.34 13.16
N ILE A 7 -0.10 4.94 13.11
CA ILE A 7 0.31 3.59 12.66
C ILE A 7 0.47 2.64 13.87
N ARG A 8 -0.46 2.63 14.83
CA ARG A 8 -0.34 1.82 16.06
C ARG A 8 -1.39 0.72 16.21
N ARG A 9 -1.82 0.14 15.09
CA ARG A 9 -2.38 -1.22 15.06
C ARG A 9 -2.15 -1.83 13.69
N PHE A 10 -0.92 -2.29 13.44
CA PHE A 10 -0.66 -3.16 12.29
C PHE A 10 -1.61 -4.36 12.40
N LEU A 11 -2.29 -4.70 11.31
CA LEU A 11 -3.15 -5.87 11.28
C LEU A 11 -2.30 -7.10 11.60
N PRO A 12 -2.82 -8.08 12.36
CA PRO A 12 -2.12 -9.35 12.53
C PRO A 12 -1.75 -9.91 11.14
N GLY A 13 -0.46 -10.21 10.93
CA GLY A 13 0.04 -10.68 9.63
C GLY A 13 0.36 -9.59 8.61
N THR A 14 0.45 -8.31 8.98
CA THR A 14 0.99 -7.27 8.07
C THR A 14 2.45 -7.56 7.70
N ALA A 15 2.71 -7.72 6.40
CA ALA A 15 4.02 -7.89 5.81
C ALA A 15 4.73 -6.54 5.57
N PHE A 16 3.98 -5.55 5.09
CA PHE A 16 4.48 -4.21 4.79
C PHE A 16 3.37 -3.18 4.89
N VAL A 17 3.74 -1.92 5.09
CA VAL A 17 2.83 -0.77 5.00
C VAL A 17 3.42 0.27 4.07
N ILE A 18 2.58 0.78 3.18
CA ILE A 18 2.86 1.91 2.31
C ILE A 18 1.97 3.03 2.80
N GLU A 19 2.57 4.00 3.45
CA GLU A 19 1.90 5.20 3.93
C GLU A 19 2.01 6.29 2.87
N ILE A 20 0.92 7.02 2.65
CA ILE A 20 0.85 8.15 1.74
C ILE A 20 0.62 9.39 2.60
N ARG A 21 1.52 10.37 2.47
CA ARG A 21 1.41 11.67 3.16
C ARG A 21 1.81 12.79 2.23
N GLN A 22 0.91 13.75 2.03
CA GLN A 22 1.12 14.88 1.13
C GLN A 22 1.52 14.43 -0.28
N GLY A 23 0.93 13.33 -0.77
CA GLY A 23 1.25 12.72 -2.06
C GLY A 23 2.56 11.90 -2.08
N GLU A 24 3.36 11.93 -1.02
CA GLU A 24 4.59 11.14 -0.93
C GLU A 24 4.34 9.74 -0.39
N ILE A 25 5.02 8.76 -1.00
CA ILE A 25 5.01 7.36 -0.56
C ILE A 25 6.12 7.13 0.47
N ARG A 26 5.75 6.67 1.66
CA ARG A 26 6.64 6.20 2.73
C ARG A 26 6.44 4.72 2.97
N GLN A 27 7.52 3.95 2.89
CA GLN A 27 7.47 2.51 3.11
C GLN A 27 7.89 2.18 4.54
N HIS A 28 7.05 1.43 5.23
CA HIS A 28 7.32 0.89 6.55
C HIS A 28 7.24 -0.63 6.45
N SER A 29 8.39 -1.29 6.25
CA SER A 29 8.44 -2.72 5.96
C SER A 29 9.80 -3.33 6.30
N SER A 30 9.80 -4.59 6.73
CA SER A 30 10.99 -5.45 6.73
C SER A 30 11.20 -6.21 5.42
N GLN A 31 10.18 -6.24 4.54
CA GLN A 31 10.21 -6.89 3.24
C GLN A 31 10.32 -5.88 2.09
N LYS A 32 11.08 -6.23 1.06
CA LYS A 32 11.18 -5.42 -0.17
C LYS A 32 9.83 -5.40 -0.89
N ILE A 33 9.39 -4.24 -1.36
CA ILE A 33 8.22 -4.15 -2.23
C ILE A 33 8.74 -4.10 -3.68
N PRO A 34 8.10 -4.77 -4.66
CA PRO A 34 8.52 -4.69 -6.05
C PRO A 34 8.57 -3.23 -6.55
N SER A 35 9.72 -2.79 -7.05
CA SER A 35 9.87 -1.43 -7.62
C SER A 35 8.84 -1.10 -8.71
N PRO A 36 8.49 -2.02 -9.64
CA PRO A 36 7.47 -1.74 -10.65
C PRO A 36 6.09 -1.44 -10.04
N PHE A 37 5.74 -2.13 -8.94
CA PHE A 37 4.50 -1.86 -8.23
C PHE A 37 4.49 -0.46 -7.61
N LEU A 38 5.62 -0.03 -7.03
CA LEU A 38 5.74 1.29 -6.42
C LEU A 38 5.66 2.42 -7.47
N SER A 39 6.27 2.23 -8.64
CA SER A 39 6.17 3.18 -9.75
C SER A 39 4.72 3.33 -10.20
N THR A 40 4.05 2.21 -10.53
CA THR A 40 2.64 2.26 -10.95
C THR A 40 1.72 2.79 -9.86
N LEU A 41 2.02 2.50 -8.59
CA LEU A 41 1.29 3.08 -7.46
C LEU A 41 1.44 4.60 -7.44
N LYS A 42 2.65 5.13 -7.59
CA LYS A 42 2.91 6.57 -7.63
C LYS A 42 2.10 7.25 -8.75
N ASP A 43 2.18 6.72 -9.97
CA ASP A 43 1.46 7.28 -11.12
C ASP A 43 -0.06 7.33 -10.87
N LYS A 44 -0.62 6.28 -10.25
CA LYS A 44 -2.04 6.22 -9.89
C LYS A 44 -2.44 7.20 -8.79
N LEU A 45 -1.58 7.38 -7.77
CA LEU A 45 -1.85 8.33 -6.69
C LEU A 45 -1.82 9.77 -7.19
N GLU A 46 -0.88 10.09 -8.08
CA GLU A 46 -0.77 11.40 -8.71
C GLU A 46 -1.97 11.70 -9.63
N SER A 47 -2.35 10.74 -10.48
CA SER A 47 -3.49 10.90 -11.40
C SER A 47 -4.84 11.14 -10.68
N GLU A 48 -4.99 10.64 -9.46
CA GLU A 48 -6.23 10.69 -8.69
C GLU A 48 -6.15 11.67 -7.52
N ALA A 49 -5.07 12.47 -7.45
CA ALA A 49 -4.81 13.46 -6.42
C ALA A 49 -4.94 12.92 -4.97
N ILE A 50 -4.47 11.69 -4.73
CA ILE A 50 -4.48 11.09 -3.39
C ILE A 50 -3.32 11.63 -2.58
N GLU A 51 -3.65 12.48 -1.62
CA GLU A 51 -2.65 13.09 -0.74
C GLU A 51 -2.38 12.28 0.54
N SER A 52 -3.31 11.41 0.94
CA SER A 52 -3.17 10.68 2.21
C SER A 52 -3.80 9.29 2.19
N GLY A 53 -3.25 8.40 3.01
CA GLY A 53 -3.80 7.07 3.25
C GLY A 53 -2.74 6.04 3.56
N ALA A 54 -3.16 4.79 3.66
CA ALA A 54 -2.24 3.68 3.84
C ALA A 54 -2.72 2.43 3.09
N ILE A 55 -1.75 1.71 2.52
CA ILE A 55 -1.92 0.42 1.87
C ILE A 55 -1.12 -0.59 2.69
N TYR A 56 -1.78 -1.67 3.09
CA TYR A 56 -1.20 -2.71 3.92
C TYR A 56 -1.03 -3.98 3.08
N GLY A 57 0.17 -4.53 3.03
CA GLY A 57 0.38 -5.90 2.58
C GLY A 57 0.04 -6.84 3.74
N VAL A 58 -0.97 -7.69 3.61
CA VAL A 58 -1.39 -8.65 4.64
C VAL A 58 -1.12 -10.07 4.15
N ARG A 59 -0.43 -10.87 4.96
CA ARG A 59 -0.22 -12.29 4.69
C ARG A 59 -1.52 -13.05 4.88
N GLN A 60 -1.94 -13.75 3.84
CA GLN A 60 -3.03 -14.72 3.86
C GLN A 60 -2.47 -16.05 3.35
N SER A 61 -2.22 -16.97 4.28
CA SER A 61 -1.56 -18.25 3.99
C SER A 61 -0.22 -18.04 3.26
N ASN A 62 -0.06 -18.56 2.04
CA ASN A 62 1.16 -18.44 1.22
C ASN A 62 1.13 -17.25 0.24
N ASN A 63 0.29 -16.25 0.49
CA ASN A 63 0.14 -15.10 -0.39
C ASN A 63 0.11 -13.79 0.40
N ILE A 64 0.52 -12.70 -0.24
CA ILE A 64 0.29 -11.35 0.28
C ILE A 64 -0.85 -10.73 -0.53
N THR A 65 -1.84 -10.21 0.18
CA THR A 65 -2.94 -9.41 -0.38
C THR A 65 -2.83 -7.97 0.09
N LEU A 66 -3.53 -7.05 -0.58
CA LEU A 66 -3.60 -5.66 -0.12
C LEU A 66 -4.87 -5.43 0.72
N ALA A 67 -4.69 -4.68 1.80
CA ALA A 67 -5.76 -4.00 2.52
C ALA A 67 -5.53 -2.49 2.45
N PHE A 68 -6.59 -1.71 2.68
CA PHE A 68 -6.56 -0.27 2.44
C PHE A 68 -7.16 0.48 3.64
N SER A 69 -6.58 1.64 3.94
CA SER A 69 -7.17 2.57 4.88
C SER A 69 -8.44 3.23 4.30
N LYS A 70 -9.19 3.94 5.13
CA LYS A 70 -10.48 4.53 4.72
C LYS A 70 -10.30 5.67 3.71
N GLU A 71 -9.14 6.32 3.75
CA GLU A 71 -8.72 7.43 2.91
C GLU A 71 -8.49 6.99 1.46
N ILE A 72 -8.20 5.70 1.22
CA ILE A 72 -8.09 5.18 -0.14
C ILE A 72 -9.49 4.97 -0.74
N PRO A 73 -9.84 5.69 -1.83
CA PRO A 73 -11.14 5.61 -2.47
C PRO A 73 -11.50 4.20 -2.92
N LYS A 74 -12.77 3.79 -2.75
CA LYS A 74 -13.23 2.43 -3.06
C LYS A 74 -13.04 2.06 -4.53
N ASN A 75 -13.25 3.01 -5.44
CA ASN A 75 -13.05 2.85 -6.89
C ASN A 75 -11.60 2.51 -7.27
N MET A 76 -10.62 2.86 -6.43
CA MET A 76 -9.20 2.57 -6.69
C MET A 76 -8.69 1.26 -6.10
N ARG A 77 -9.39 0.69 -5.12
CA ARG A 77 -8.93 -0.52 -4.42
C ARG A 77 -8.77 -1.69 -5.37
N GLN A 78 -9.73 -1.89 -6.27
CA GLN A 78 -9.68 -2.99 -7.25
C GLN A 78 -8.56 -2.80 -8.29
N PRO A 79 -8.40 -1.61 -8.92
CA PRO A 79 -7.22 -1.33 -9.75
C PRO A 79 -5.88 -1.60 -9.04
N LEU A 80 -5.74 -1.19 -7.77
CA LEU A 80 -4.52 -1.42 -7.00
C LEU A 80 -4.29 -2.90 -6.69
N LEU A 81 -5.36 -3.65 -6.37
CA LEU A 81 -5.29 -5.11 -6.22
C LEU A 81 -4.85 -5.80 -7.51
N ASN A 82 -5.36 -5.36 -8.66
CA ASN A 82 -4.98 -5.91 -9.96
C ASN A 82 -3.50 -5.61 -10.26
N THR A 83 -3.06 -4.37 -10.05
CA THR A 83 -1.64 -3.97 -10.19
C THR A 83 -0.74 -4.82 -9.27
N TRP A 84 -1.14 -5.03 -8.01
CA TRP A 84 -0.41 -5.92 -7.10
C TRP A 84 -0.36 -7.35 -7.62
N HIS A 85 -1.47 -7.88 -8.13
CA HIS A 85 -1.52 -9.24 -8.68
C HIS A 85 -0.54 -9.43 -9.84
N ILE A 86 -0.40 -8.44 -10.72
CA ILE A 86 0.54 -8.48 -11.85
C ILE A 86 2.00 -8.50 -11.37
N HIS A 87 2.35 -7.65 -10.39
CA HIS A 87 3.74 -7.47 -9.98
C HIS A 87 4.21 -8.47 -8.90
N LYS A 88 3.30 -9.00 -8.08
CA LYS A 88 3.65 -9.95 -7.00
C LYS A 88 4.07 -11.32 -7.51
N GLN A 89 3.68 -11.70 -8.74
CA GLN A 89 4.07 -12.99 -9.32
C GLN A 89 5.58 -13.12 -9.50
N LYS A 90 6.29 -11.98 -9.58
CA LYS A 90 7.75 -11.92 -9.65
C LYS A 90 8.43 -11.90 -8.26
N PHE A 91 7.66 -12.09 -7.20
CA PHE A 91 8.07 -11.98 -5.80
C PHE A 91 7.95 -13.31 -5.02
N ARG A 92 7.73 -14.42 -5.73
CA ARG A 92 7.80 -15.78 -5.17
C ARG A 92 9.25 -16.26 -5.08
#